data_AF-A0A5B8NIU5-F1
#
_entry.id   AF-A0A5B8NIU5-F1
#
_cell.length_a   1.000
_cell.length_b   1.000
_cell.length_c   1.000
_cell.angle_alpha   90.00
_cell.angle_beta   90.00
_cell.angle_gamma   90.00
#
_symmetry.space_group_name_H-M   'P 1'
#
loop_
_entity.id
_entity.type
_entity.pdbx_description
1 polymer ?
#
loop_
_entity_poly.entity_id
_entity_poly.type
_entity_poly.pdbx_seq_one_letter_code
_entity_poly.pdbx_strand_id
1 'polypeptide(L)'
;MKEERITIRLDEKEYSLLSRLSQQEQRSESEIVRTALRKYCEEALSQANSYELAKALGIIGITKELPCDLSTNESYFEGFSE
;
A
#
# COMPACT_ATOMS: atom_id res chain seq x y z
N MET A 1 20.61 -5.33 -15.33
CA MET A 1 19.53 -5.20 -14.32
C MET A 1 19.85 -6.20 -13.22
N LYS A 2 19.96 -5.79 -11.94
CA LYS A 2 20.23 -6.74 -10.86
C LYS A 2 18.95 -7.52 -10.59
N GLU A 3 18.95 -8.81 -10.89
CA GLU A 3 17.86 -9.72 -10.52
C GLU A 3 18.19 -10.33 -9.17
N GLU A 4 17.37 -10.05 -8.16
CA GLU A 4 17.47 -10.68 -6.85
C GLU A 4 16.58 -11.92 -6.83
N ARG A 5 17.14 -13.06 -6.39
CA ARG A 5 16.41 -14.34 -6.32
C ARG A 5 15.86 -14.53 -4.92
N ILE A 6 14.54 -14.71 -4.84
CA ILE A 6 13.84 -15.14 -3.63
C ILE A 6 13.44 -16.61 -3.84
N THR A 7 13.66 -17.45 -2.84
CA THR A 7 13.21 -18.86 -2.84
C THR A 7 12.23 -19.05 -1.70
N ILE A 8 11.02 -19.48 -2.04
CA ILE A 8 9.90 -19.66 -1.12
C ILE A 8 9.38 -21.08 -1.28
N ARG A 9 9.03 -21.70 -0.15
CA ARG A 9 8.33 -22.98 -0.14
C ARG A 9 6.83 -22.70 -0.17
N LEU A 10 6.13 -23.35 -1.09
CA LEU A 10 4.68 -23.26 -1.22
C LEU A 10 4.06 -24.54 -0.69
N ASP A 11 2.91 -24.41 -0.04
CA ASP A 11 2.12 -25.58 0.32
C ASP A 11 1.49 -26.20 -0.94
N GLU A 12 1.19 -27.50 -0.89
CA GLU A 12 0.66 -28.24 -2.03
C GLU A 12 -0.65 -27.63 -2.59
N LYS A 13 -1.47 -27.07 -1.69
CA LYS A 13 -2.71 -26.36 -2.05
C LYS A 13 -2.43 -25.09 -2.83
N GLU A 14 -1.47 -24.29 -2.39
CA GLU A 14 -1.08 -23.03 -3.04
C GLU A 14 -0.45 -23.29 -4.40
N TYR A 15 0.41 -24.31 -4.49
CA TYR A 15 1.01 -24.74 -5.75
C TYR A 15 -0.04 -25.21 -6.75
N SER A 16 -1.02 -26.00 -6.30
CA SER A 16 -2.12 -26.47 -7.15
C SER A 16 -2.96 -25.32 -7.72
N LEU A 17 -3.23 -24.29 -6.90
CA LEU A 17 -3.94 -23.09 -7.35
C LEU A 17 -3.11 -22.29 -8.36
N LEU A 18 -1.82 -22.11 -8.10
CA LEU A 18 -0.90 -21.42 -9.00
C LEU A 18 -0.79 -22.12 -10.36
N SER A 19 -0.66 -23.45 -10.34
CA SER A 19 -0.55 -24.27 -11.56
C SER A 19 -1.84 -24.21 -12.39
N ARG A 20 -3.00 -24.25 -11.73
CA ARG A 20 -4.30 -24.07 -12.41
C ARG A 20 -4.43 -22.69 -13.05
N LEU A 21 -4.00 -21.63 -12.34
CA LEU A 21 -4.03 -20.27 -12.86
C LEU A 21 -3.09 -20.11 -14.07
N SER A 22 -1.89 -20.71 -13.99
CA SER A 22 -0.90 -20.79 -15.07
C SER A 22 -1.48 -21.40 -16.34
N GLN A 23 -2.18 -22.53 -16.21
CA GLN A 23 -2.86 -23.18 -17.33
C GLN A 23 -3.99 -22.31 -17.92
N GLN A 24 -4.77 -21.65 -17.07
CA GLN A 24 -5.91 -20.83 -17.52
C GLN A 24 -5.46 -19.55 -18.24
N GLU A 25 -4.41 -18.88 -17.75
CA GLU A 25 -3.91 -17.63 -18.35
C GLU A 25 -2.85 -17.83 -19.43
N GLN A 26 -2.40 -19.07 -19.69
CA GLN A 26 -1.30 -19.39 -20.60
C GLN A 26 -0.01 -18.60 -20.26
N ARG A 27 0.23 -18.38 -18.97
CA ARG A 27 1.38 -17.64 -18.44
C ARG A 27 2.22 -18.53 -17.56
N SER A 28 3.51 -18.22 -17.45
CA SER A 28 4.37 -18.96 -16.53
C SER A 28 4.00 -18.68 -15.06
N GLU A 29 4.14 -19.69 -14.20
CA GLU A 29 3.95 -19.55 -12.75
C GLU A 29 4.78 -18.39 -12.18
N SER A 30 6.03 -18.24 -12.65
CA SER A 30 6.92 -17.16 -12.25
C SER A 30 6.39 -15.77 -12.62
N GLU A 31 5.76 -15.63 -13.78
CA GLU A 31 5.19 -14.36 -14.26
C GLU A 31 3.94 -13.98 -13.47
N ILE A 32 3.11 -14.96 -13.15
CA ILE A 32 1.93 -14.79 -12.28
C ILE A 32 2.38 -14.31 -10.90
N VAL A 33 3.36 -14.97 -10.29
CA VAL A 33 3.89 -14.59 -8.97
C VAL A 33 4.48 -13.18 -9.01
N ARG A 34 5.25 -12.84 -10.05
CA ARG A 34 5.82 -11.48 -10.20
C ARG A 34 4.73 -10.41 -10.33
N THR A 35 3.67 -10.72 -11.06
CA THR A 35 2.53 -9.80 -11.26
C THR A 35 1.73 -9.62 -9.99
N ALA A 36 1.46 -10.71 -9.26
CA ALA A 36 0.75 -10.68 -7.99
C ALA A 36 1.55 -9.89 -6.93
N LEU A 37 2.86 -10.15 -6.82
CA LEU A 37 3.74 -9.39 -5.93
C LEU A 37 3.76 -7.91 -6.26
N ARG A 38 3.86 -7.56 -7.56
CA ARG A 38 3.83 -6.16 -7.99
C ARG A 38 2.53 -5.48 -7.59
N LYS A 39 1.38 -6.09 -7.91
CA LYS A 39 0.06 -5.54 -7.55
C LYS A 39 -0.10 -5.38 -6.04
N TYR A 40 0.27 -6.38 -5.27
CA TYR A 40 0.18 -6.32 -3.82
C TYR A 40 1.06 -5.21 -3.24
N CYS A 41 2.31 -5.07 -3.71
CA CYS A 41 3.19 -3.98 -3.28
C CYS A 41 2.66 -2.61 -3.73
N GLU A 42 2.16 -2.49 -4.96
CA GLU A 42 1.53 -1.26 -5.45
C GLU A 42 0.30 -0.90 -4.61
N GLU A 43 -0.57 -1.84 -4.27
CA GLU A 43 -1.73 -1.62 -3.41
C GLU A 43 -1.33 -1.25 -1.99
N ALA A 44 -0.38 -1.99 -1.39
CA ALA A 44 0.11 -1.73 -0.05
C ALA A 44 0.83 -0.37 0.08
N LEU A 45 1.57 0.04 -0.96
CA LEU A 45 2.27 1.33 -1.00
C LEU A 45 1.36 2.48 -1.47
N SER A 46 0.32 2.18 -2.28
CA SER A 46 -0.66 3.17 -2.75
C SER A 46 -1.77 3.45 -1.75
N GLN A 47 -1.88 2.68 -0.67
CA GLN A 47 -2.41 3.18 0.60
C GLN A 47 -1.48 4.26 1.16
N ALA A 48 -1.31 5.33 0.38
CA ALA A 48 -0.63 6.52 0.82
C ALA A 48 -1.34 6.99 2.09
N ASN A 49 -0.57 7.06 3.17
CA ASN A 49 -1.00 7.67 4.41
C ASN A 49 -1.71 8.99 4.08
N SER A 50 -2.83 9.30 4.73
CA SER A 50 -3.57 10.54 4.53
C SER A 50 -2.67 11.77 4.56
N TYR A 51 -1.59 11.72 5.35
CA TYR A 51 -0.51 12.68 5.36
C TYR A 51 0.20 12.85 3.99
N GLU A 52 0.64 11.76 3.35
CA GLU A 52 1.33 11.81 2.04
C GLU A 52 0.40 12.30 0.93
N LEU A 53 -0.88 11.91 0.96
CA LEU A 53 -1.90 12.43 0.04
C LEU A 53 -2.11 13.93 0.23
N ALA A 54 -2.29 14.39 1.48
CA ALA A 54 -2.47 15.79 1.78
C ALA A 54 -1.24 16.63 1.40
N LYS A 55 -0.04 16.07 1.57
CA LYS A 55 1.22 16.69 1.16
C LYS A 55 1.34 16.78 -0.36
N ALA A 56 1.05 15.71 -1.09
CA ALA A 56 1.09 15.69 -2.55
C ALA A 56 0.08 16.66 -3.19
N LEU A 57 -1.10 16.79 -2.60
CA LEU A 57 -2.12 17.75 -3.04
C LEU A 57 -1.82 19.20 -2.62
N GLY A 58 -0.79 19.43 -1.81
CA GLY A 58 -0.45 20.76 -1.31
C GLY A 58 -1.54 21.39 -0.43
N ILE A 59 -2.42 20.58 0.14
CA ILE A 59 -3.56 21.04 0.95
C ILE A 59 -3.22 21.18 2.43
N ILE A 60 -2.07 20.65 2.87
CA ILE A 60 -1.56 20.88 4.23
C ILE A 60 -1.25 22.37 4.38
N GLY A 61 -1.96 23.04 5.30
CA GLY A 61 -1.76 24.47 5.59
C GLY A 61 -2.36 25.43 4.55
N ILE A 62 -3.26 24.98 3.68
CA ILE A 62 -3.89 25.84 2.64
C ILE A 62 -4.73 26.98 3.22
N THR A 63 -5.28 26.80 4.42
CA THR A 63 -6.10 27.79 5.12
C THR A 63 -5.24 28.69 5.98
N LYS A 64 -5.09 29.95 5.57
CA LYS A 64 -4.19 30.95 6.19
C LYS A 64 -4.67 31.51 7.54
N GLU A 65 -5.96 31.39 7.84
CA GLU A 65 -6.58 31.96 9.05
C GLU A 65 -6.94 30.91 10.10
N LEU A 66 -6.55 29.65 9.86
CA LEU A 66 -6.72 28.58 10.84
C LEU A 66 -5.43 28.37 11.65
N PRO A 67 -5.53 27.81 12.86
CA PRO A 67 -4.37 27.49 13.66
C PRO A 67 -3.40 26.61 12.86
N CYS A 68 -2.12 27.02 12.82
CA CYS A 68 -1.07 26.31 12.09
C CYS A 68 -0.84 24.89 12.63
N ASP A 69 -1.30 24.63 13.85
CA ASP A 69 -1.12 23.37 14.56
C ASP A 69 -2.36 23.02 15.40
N LEU A 70 -3.18 22.12 14.85
CA LEU A 70 -4.35 21.54 15.53
C LEU A 70 -4.00 20.24 16.26
N SER A 71 -2.83 19.65 15.99
CA SER A 71 -2.44 18.34 16.53
C SER A 71 -1.63 18.40 17.82
N THR A 72 -1.07 19.58 18.16
CA THR A 72 -0.13 19.71 19.29
C THR A 72 -0.48 20.81 20.28
N ASN A 73 -1.58 21.55 20.08
CA ASN A 73 -2.05 22.55 21.03
C ASN A 73 -3.19 21.99 21.90
N GLU A 74 -2.86 21.64 23.14
CA GLU A 74 -3.76 21.04 24.14
C GLU A 74 -5.06 21.86 24.33
N SER A 75 -4.99 23.18 24.19
CA SER A 75 -6.14 24.09 24.31
C SER A 75 -7.26 23.81 23.30
N TYR A 76 -6.95 23.21 22.14
CA TYR A 76 -7.96 22.86 21.13
C TYR A 76 -8.63 21.50 21.37
N PHE A 77 -8.15 20.73 22.36
CA PHE A 77 -8.73 19.45 22.75
C PHE A 77 -9.69 19.57 23.95
N GLU A 78 -9.83 20.75 24.56
CA GLU A 78 -10.84 20.99 25.60
C GLU A 78 -12.26 20.83 25.00
N GLY A 79 -13.05 19.91 25.56
CA GLY A 79 -14.40 19.58 25.08
C GLY A 79 -14.45 18.58 23.92
N PHE A 80 -13.31 18.07 23.45
CA PHE A 80 -13.29 16.97 22.50
C PHE A 80 -13.68 15.68 23.26
N SER A 81 -14.79 15.03 22.87
CA SER A 81 -15.38 13.80 23.45
C SER A 81 -16.43 13.93 24.57
N GLU A 82 -16.91 15.14 24.90
CA GLU A 82 -18.18 15.31 25.66
C GLU A 82 -19.40 15.26 24.73
#